data_AF-A0A968W0S8-F1
#
_entry.id   AF-A0A968W0S8-F1
#
_cell.length_a   1.000
_cell.length_b   1.000
_cell.length_c   1.000
_cell.angle_alpha   90.00
_cell.angle_beta   90.00
_cell.angle_gamma   90.00
#
_symmetry.space_group_name_H-M   'P 1'
#
loop_
_entity.id
_entity.type
_entity.pdbx_description
1 polymer ?
#
loop_
_entity_poly.entity_id
_entity_poly.type
_entity_poly.pdbx_seq_one_letter_code
_entity_poly.pdbx_strand_id
1 'polypeptide(L)'
;MALAATLSLSAQSAREIMVRFDKESKEASYSLIQEMKLSTFKYVVQQGKIRPAEKPRINVLEIVAKDVGIDNKDTRSVSIVMEPTRDKGIGMLTYGYADAGKDDDNWLYLSVLGKVKRLVSTGEGNDEGGSFFGTEFSIEDIASRKIDDYTYTLLGQENYANRPT
;
A
#
# COMPACT_ATOMS: atom_id res chain seq x y z
N MET A 1 -7.90 -27.34 -35.50
CA MET A 1 -6.93 -26.34 -35.98
C MET A 1 -7.35 -25.00 -35.38
N ALA A 2 -6.87 -24.68 -34.17
CA ALA A 2 -7.21 -23.44 -33.48
C ALA A 2 -6.12 -22.41 -33.79
N LEU A 3 -6.49 -21.30 -34.43
CA LEU A 3 -5.62 -20.16 -34.65
C LEU A 3 -5.25 -19.57 -33.27
N ALA A 4 -3.99 -19.70 -32.89
CA ALA A 4 -3.41 -18.86 -31.86
C ALA A 4 -3.25 -17.46 -32.48
N ALA A 5 -4.05 -16.50 -32.01
CA ALA A 5 -3.84 -15.10 -32.32
C ALA A 5 -2.54 -14.66 -31.65
N THR A 6 -1.48 -14.55 -32.46
CA THR A 6 -0.25 -13.86 -32.08
C THR A 6 -0.57 -12.37 -31.95
N LEU A 7 -0.90 -11.95 -30.73
CA LEU A 7 -0.87 -10.54 -30.36
C LEU A 7 0.58 -10.08 -30.52
N SER A 8 0.81 -9.22 -31.52
CA SER A 8 2.05 -8.50 -31.72
C SER A 8 2.25 -7.56 -30.53
N LEU A 9 3.08 -8.00 -29.59
CA LEU A 9 3.54 -7.18 -28.48
C LEU A 9 4.50 -6.14 -29.08
N SER A 10 4.01 -4.95 -29.38
CA SER A 10 4.91 -3.79 -29.47
C SER A 10 5.67 -3.72 -28.14
N ALA A 11 6.99 -3.58 -28.20
CA ALA A 11 7.83 -3.54 -27.02
C ALA A 11 7.44 -2.31 -26.18
N GLN A 12 6.53 -2.50 -25.23
CA GLN A 12 6.11 -1.44 -24.33
C GLN A 12 7.29 -1.06 -23.46
N SER A 13 7.51 0.25 -23.32
CA SER A 13 8.48 0.76 -22.36
C SER A 13 8.06 0.38 -20.94
N ALA A 14 9.03 0.28 -20.02
CA ALA A 14 8.77 -0.02 -18.61
C ALA A 14 7.74 0.94 -17.99
N ARG A 15 7.80 2.23 -18.39
CA ARG A 15 6.84 3.24 -17.95
C ARG A 15 5.44 2.99 -18.50
N GLU A 16 5.28 2.62 -19.76
CA GLU A 16 3.97 2.32 -20.35
C GLU A 16 3.29 1.13 -19.66
N ILE A 17 4.07 0.11 -19.27
CA ILE A 17 3.57 -1.03 -18.50
C ILE A 17 3.00 -0.55 -17.16
N MET A 18 3.76 0.29 -16.43
CA MET A 18 3.35 0.81 -15.13
C MET A 18 2.14 1.75 -15.21
N VAL A 19 2.07 2.60 -16.25
CA VAL A 19 0.91 3.46 -16.50
C VAL A 19 -0.34 2.63 -16.79
N ARG A 20 -0.22 1.57 -17.60
CA ARG A 20 -1.35 0.65 -17.84
C ARG A 20 -1.79 -0.03 -16.55
N PHE A 21 -0.84 -0.56 -15.78
CA PHE A 21 -1.14 -1.23 -14.51
C PHE A 21 -1.85 -0.29 -13.50
N ASP A 22 -1.40 0.96 -13.37
CA ASP A 22 -2.06 1.94 -12.50
C ASP A 22 -3.48 2.25 -12.97
N LYS A 23 -3.66 2.45 -14.28
CA LYS A 23 -4.97 2.69 -14.88
C LYS A 23 -5.94 1.54 -14.63
N GLU A 24 -5.54 0.31 -14.93
CA GLU A 24 -6.37 -0.89 -14.71
C GLU A 24 -6.71 -1.07 -13.23
N SER A 25 -5.76 -0.80 -12.34
CA SER A 25 -5.96 -0.85 -10.88
C SER A 25 -7.00 0.16 -10.40
N LYS A 26 -7.00 1.39 -10.93
CA LYS A 26 -7.93 2.46 -10.54
C LYS A 26 -9.31 2.31 -11.18
N GLU A 27 -9.38 1.87 -12.43
CA GLU A 27 -10.67 1.60 -13.10
C GLU A 27 -11.46 0.48 -12.42
N ALA A 28 -10.78 -0.42 -11.70
CA ALA A 28 -11.43 -1.50 -10.96
C ALA A 28 -12.25 -1.03 -9.74
N SER A 29 -11.93 0.14 -9.14
CA SER A 29 -12.67 0.62 -7.98
C SER A 29 -12.47 2.11 -7.68
N TYR A 30 -13.56 2.89 -7.73
CA TYR A 30 -13.59 4.31 -7.37
C TYR A 30 -13.69 4.55 -5.85
N SER A 31 -14.21 3.56 -5.11
CA SER A 31 -14.36 3.61 -3.67
C SER A 31 -14.11 2.23 -3.08
N LEU A 32 -13.27 2.17 -2.05
CA LEU A 32 -12.90 0.95 -1.37
C LEU A 32 -13.57 0.91 0.00
N ILE A 33 -14.17 -0.22 0.34
CA ILE A 33 -14.44 -0.61 1.72
C ILE A 33 -13.83 -1.99 1.88
N GLN A 34 -12.82 -2.10 2.73
CA GLN A 34 -12.07 -3.33 2.91
C GLN A 34 -11.78 -3.57 4.38
N GLU A 35 -11.98 -4.81 4.83
CA GLU A 35 -11.39 -5.30 6.07
C GLU A 35 -10.04 -5.95 5.76
N MET A 36 -9.01 -5.57 6.52
CA MET A 36 -7.66 -6.10 6.41
C MET A 36 -7.23 -6.70 7.73
N LYS A 37 -6.81 -7.98 7.70
CA LYS A 37 -6.26 -8.69 8.84
C LYS A 37 -4.76 -8.88 8.66
N LEU A 38 -3.98 -8.16 9.46
CA LEU A 38 -2.52 -8.24 9.48
C LEU A 38 -2.06 -9.16 10.63
N SER A 39 -1.21 -10.12 10.31
CA SER A 39 -0.60 -11.03 11.29
C SER A 39 0.92 -10.88 11.24
N THR A 40 1.49 -10.28 12.28
CA THR A 40 2.94 -9.99 12.39
C THR A 40 3.56 -10.86 13.49
N PHE A 41 4.75 -11.39 13.27
CA PHE A 41 5.50 -12.16 14.28
C PHE A 41 7.00 -12.06 14.03
N LYS A 42 7.79 -11.95 15.11
CA LYS A 42 9.24 -12.16 14.98
C LYS A 42 9.54 -13.59 14.56
N TYR A 43 10.49 -13.75 13.65
CA TYR A 43 10.92 -15.04 13.16
C TYR A 43 12.39 -15.32 13.46
N VAL A 44 12.75 -16.60 13.46
CA VAL A 44 14.13 -17.10 13.46
C VAL A 44 14.34 -18.00 12.24
N VAL A 45 15.54 -17.94 11.66
CA VAL A 45 15.94 -18.87 10.60
C VAL A 45 16.65 -20.04 11.25
N GLN A 46 16.03 -21.22 11.19
CA GLN A 46 16.61 -22.47 11.68
C GLN A 46 16.72 -23.47 10.53
N GLN A 47 17.94 -23.91 10.22
CA GLN A 47 18.21 -24.84 9.11
C GLN A 47 17.62 -24.37 7.77
N GLY A 48 17.75 -23.07 7.47
CA GLY A 48 17.24 -22.46 6.23
C GLY A 48 15.71 -22.30 6.17
N LYS A 49 14.98 -22.61 7.24
CA LYS A 49 13.53 -22.43 7.32
C LYS A 49 13.17 -21.31 8.29
N ILE A 50 12.23 -20.47 7.88
CA ILE A 50 11.64 -19.43 8.73
C ILE A 50 10.69 -20.11 9.73
N ARG A 51 10.87 -19.82 11.02
CA ARG A 51 9.98 -20.28 12.09
C ARG A 51 9.57 -19.11 12.98
N PRO A 52 8.32 -19.08 13.47
CA PRO A 52 7.89 -18.05 14.40
C PRO A 52 8.64 -18.20 15.73
N ALA A 53 9.23 -17.10 16.20
CA ALA A 53 9.92 -16.99 17.48
C ALA A 53 8.96 -16.66 18.63
N GLU A 54 7.81 -16.07 18.29
CA GLU A 54 6.78 -15.64 19.23
C GLU A 54 5.38 -15.86 18.64
N LYS A 55 4.36 -15.70 19.49
CA LYS A 55 2.97 -15.76 19.06
C LYS A 55 2.65 -14.55 18.16
N PRO A 56 1.97 -14.74 17.01
CA PRO A 56 1.63 -13.62 16.15
C PRO A 56 0.72 -12.59 16.83
N ARG A 57 1.03 -11.31 16.58
CA ARG A 57 0.12 -10.20 16.83
C ARG A 57 -0.81 -10.06 15.64
N ILE A 58 -2.11 -10.00 15.92
CA ILE A 58 -3.15 -9.86 14.91
C ILE A 58 -3.77 -8.47 15.08
N ASN A 59 -3.75 -7.68 14.01
CA ASN A 59 -4.50 -6.43 13.91
C ASN A 59 -5.56 -6.57 12.82
N VAL A 60 -6.78 -6.15 13.11
CA VAL A 60 -7.87 -6.06 12.13
C VAL A 60 -8.18 -4.59 11.91
N LEU A 61 -8.19 -4.18 10.66
CA LEU A 61 -8.39 -2.81 10.21
C LEU A 61 -9.60 -2.76 9.28
N GLU A 62 -10.44 -1.76 9.46
CA GLU A 62 -11.42 -1.37 8.45
C GLU A 62 -10.90 -0.14 7.72
N ILE A 63 -10.87 -0.21 6.39
CA ILE A 63 -10.39 0.86 5.53
C ILE A 63 -11.51 1.27 4.59
N VAL A 64 -11.83 2.56 4.62
CA VAL A 64 -12.71 3.21 3.65
C VAL A 64 -11.90 4.22 2.87
N ALA A 65 -11.88 4.09 1.55
CA ALA A 65 -11.17 5.02 0.68
C ALA A 65 -12.04 5.46 -0.50
N LYS A 66 -11.74 6.65 -1.03
CA LYS A 66 -12.38 7.20 -2.21
C LYS A 66 -11.41 8.05 -2.99
N ASP A 67 -11.47 7.93 -4.31
CA ASP A 67 -10.73 8.81 -5.20
C ASP A 67 -11.47 10.13 -5.42
N VAL A 68 -10.72 11.22 -5.44
CA VAL A 68 -11.21 12.61 -5.46
C VAL A 68 -10.30 13.50 -6.32
N GLY A 69 -10.63 14.78 -6.39
CA GLY A 69 -9.84 15.77 -7.13
C GLY A 69 -10.07 15.70 -8.63
N ILE A 70 -9.16 16.33 -9.39
CA ILE A 70 -9.22 16.36 -10.85
C ILE A 70 -8.91 14.95 -11.38
N ASP A 71 -9.73 14.47 -12.31
CA ASP A 71 -9.63 13.13 -12.90
C ASP A 71 -9.64 11.96 -11.88
N ASN A 72 -10.11 12.18 -10.65
CA ASN A 72 -10.09 11.20 -9.57
C ASN A 72 -8.70 10.64 -9.29
N LYS A 73 -7.67 11.49 -9.33
CA LYS A 73 -6.29 11.05 -9.12
C LYS A 73 -5.84 11.11 -7.66
N ASP A 74 -6.41 12.00 -6.87
CA ASP A 74 -6.12 12.08 -5.43
C ASP A 74 -6.96 11.04 -4.67
N THR A 75 -6.51 10.62 -3.48
CA THR A 75 -7.25 9.66 -2.66
C THR A 75 -7.51 10.23 -1.26
N ARG A 76 -8.67 9.91 -0.70
CA ARG A 76 -9.02 10.19 0.70
C ARG A 76 -9.37 8.87 1.36
N SER A 77 -8.72 8.55 2.47
CA SER A 77 -8.99 7.31 3.18
C SER A 77 -9.03 7.49 4.70
N VAL A 78 -9.82 6.62 5.33
CA VAL A 78 -9.91 6.46 6.76
C VAL A 78 -9.67 4.99 7.08
N SER A 79 -8.69 4.73 7.94
CA SER A 79 -8.36 3.41 8.45
C SER A 79 -8.63 3.35 9.94
N ILE A 80 -9.36 2.37 10.43
CA ILE A 80 -9.74 2.22 11.84
C ILE A 80 -9.33 0.85 12.35
N VAL A 81 -8.64 0.81 13.49
CA VAL A 81 -8.33 -0.45 14.19
C VAL A 81 -9.59 -1.00 14.82
N MET A 82 -9.96 -2.22 14.43
CA MET A 82 -11.10 -2.97 14.94
C MET A 82 -10.67 -3.98 16.01
N GLU A 83 -9.50 -4.60 15.83
CA GLU A 83 -8.87 -5.51 16.79
C GLU A 83 -7.37 -5.26 16.89
N PRO A 84 -6.74 -5.50 18.05
CA PRO A 84 -7.34 -5.99 19.31
C PRO A 84 -8.08 -4.89 20.08
N THR A 85 -8.92 -5.27 21.07
CA THR A 85 -9.68 -4.32 21.92
C THR A 85 -8.84 -3.20 22.51
N ARG A 86 -7.58 -3.49 22.88
CA ARG A 86 -6.63 -2.51 23.43
C ARG A 86 -6.39 -1.33 22.48
N ASP A 87 -6.34 -1.61 21.18
CA ASP A 87 -5.97 -0.64 20.15
C ASP A 87 -7.21 -0.20 19.35
N LYS A 88 -8.40 -0.68 19.72
CA LYS A 88 -9.63 -0.42 18.99
C LYS A 88 -9.96 1.08 18.96
N GLY A 89 -10.36 1.55 17.79
CA GLY A 89 -10.75 2.93 17.53
C GLY A 89 -9.57 3.89 17.31
N ILE A 90 -8.31 3.43 17.39
CA ILE A 90 -7.21 4.21 16.82
C ILE A 90 -7.48 4.31 15.32
N GLY A 91 -7.44 5.53 14.79
CA GLY A 91 -7.80 5.83 13.42
C GLY A 91 -6.70 6.58 12.70
N MET A 92 -6.63 6.44 11.38
CA MET A 92 -5.76 7.23 10.53
C MET A 92 -6.58 7.84 9.40
N LEU A 93 -6.44 9.15 9.21
CA LEU A 93 -6.95 9.88 8.05
C LEU A 93 -5.78 10.17 7.12
N THR A 94 -5.92 9.80 5.85
CA THR A 94 -4.86 10.02 4.84
C THR A 94 -5.42 10.78 3.65
N TYR A 95 -4.75 11.86 3.29
CA TYR A 95 -4.97 12.59 2.05
C TYR A 95 -3.80 12.30 1.13
N GLY A 96 -4.05 11.39 0.18
CA GLY A 96 -3.12 11.05 -0.89
C GLY A 96 -3.21 12.06 -2.02
N TYR A 97 -2.06 12.44 -2.57
CA TYR A 97 -1.98 13.33 -3.73
C TYR A 97 -1.23 12.66 -4.88
N ALA A 98 -1.77 12.74 -6.09
CA ALA A 98 -1.13 12.12 -7.25
C ALA A 98 0.06 12.91 -7.82
N ASP A 99 0.17 14.20 -7.47
CA ASP A 99 1.25 15.05 -7.96
C ASP A 99 2.61 14.51 -7.52
N ALA A 100 3.52 14.36 -8.48
CA ALA A 100 4.88 13.89 -8.21
C ALA A 100 5.60 14.83 -7.23
N GLY A 101 6.33 14.25 -6.29
CA GLY A 101 7.07 14.98 -5.25
C GLY A 101 6.21 15.71 -4.21
N LYS A 102 4.88 15.52 -4.22
CA LYS A 102 3.98 16.05 -3.19
C LYS A 102 3.71 14.99 -2.14
N ASP A 103 4.12 15.27 -0.91
CA ASP A 103 3.88 14.42 0.26
C ASP A 103 2.39 14.25 0.59
N ASP A 104 2.01 13.06 1.05
CA ASP A 104 0.68 12.78 1.56
C ASP A 104 0.49 13.35 2.97
N ASP A 105 -0.70 13.86 3.27
CA ASP A 105 -1.02 14.30 4.63
C ASP A 105 -1.65 13.18 5.44
N ASN A 106 -1.08 12.92 6.62
CA ASN A 106 -1.53 11.86 7.50
C ASN A 106 -1.87 12.40 8.89
N TRP A 107 -3.02 11.99 9.44
CA TRP A 107 -3.42 12.29 10.81
C TRP A 107 -3.74 11.01 11.57
N LEU A 108 -3.09 10.82 12.70
CA LEU A 108 -3.32 9.73 13.63
C LEU A 108 -4.24 10.19 14.76
N TYR A 109 -5.40 9.53 14.89
CA TYR A 109 -6.30 9.67 16.01
C TYR A 109 -6.02 8.59 17.05
N LEU A 110 -5.70 9.02 18.27
CA LEU A 110 -5.45 8.14 19.42
C LEU A 110 -6.71 8.10 20.30
N SER A 111 -7.50 7.03 20.15
CA SER A 111 -8.80 6.87 20.84
C SER A 111 -8.73 7.04 22.35
N VAL A 112 -7.72 6.45 22.99
CA VAL A 112 -7.52 6.50 24.45
C VAL A 112 -7.30 7.93 24.97
N LEU A 113 -6.69 8.79 24.15
CA LEU A 113 -6.37 10.18 24.52
C LEU A 113 -7.38 11.18 23.98
N GLY A 114 -8.23 10.78 23.03
CA GLY A 114 -9.09 11.69 22.26
C GLY A 114 -8.30 12.76 21.50
N LYS A 115 -7.05 12.45 21.12
CA LYS A 115 -6.13 13.42 20.50
C LYS A 115 -5.80 13.04 19.06
N VAL A 116 -5.58 14.07 18.24
CA VAL A 116 -5.10 13.94 16.86
C VAL A 116 -3.64 14.41 16.79
N LYS A 117 -2.79 13.62 16.14
CA LYS A 117 -1.40 13.97 15.81
C LYS A 117 -1.24 13.97 14.29
N ARG A 118 -0.75 15.06 13.70
CA ARG A 118 -0.33 15.07 12.29
C ARG A 118 1.01 14.34 12.17
N LEU A 119 1.11 13.45 11.20
CA LEU A 119 2.33 12.78 10.79
C LEU A 119 2.81 13.48 9.51
N VAL A 120 4.04 13.96 9.52
CA VAL A 120 4.68 14.60 8.36
C VAL A 120 5.61 13.58 7.71
N SER A 121 5.54 13.48 6.39
CA SER A 121 6.34 12.58 5.55
C SER A 121 7.80 13.05 5.45
N THR A 122 8.04 14.33 5.68
CA THR A 122 9.35 14.98 5.53
C THR A 122 9.93 15.41 6.87
N GLY A 123 10.99 14.70 7.32
CA GLY A 123 11.82 15.11 8.43
C GLY A 123 13.19 14.45 8.38
N GLU A 124 14.25 15.25 8.22
CA GLU A 124 15.65 14.86 8.41
C GLU A 124 15.82 14.18 9.79
N GLY A 125 15.88 12.86 9.79
CA GLY A 125 16.04 12.07 11.00
C GLY A 125 15.43 10.69 10.88
N ASN A 126 16.09 9.80 10.12
CA ASN A 126 16.06 8.33 10.22
C ASN A 126 14.71 7.57 10.35
N ASP A 127 13.57 8.23 10.27
CA ASP A 127 12.22 7.65 10.41
C ASP A 127 11.45 7.81 9.09
N GLU A 128 12.03 7.35 7.98
CA GLU A 128 11.28 7.16 6.73
C GLU A 128 10.07 6.25 7.02
N GLY A 129 8.87 6.85 6.95
CA GLY A 129 7.59 6.17 7.07
C GLY A 129 7.33 5.50 8.44
N GLY A 130 6.94 6.28 9.45
CA GLY A 130 6.51 5.73 10.75
C GLY A 130 5.61 4.49 10.61
N SER A 131 5.79 3.51 11.51
CA SER A 131 5.10 2.22 11.44
C SER A 131 3.57 2.35 11.40
N PHE A 132 2.94 1.71 10.42
CA PHE A 132 1.50 1.63 10.28
C PHE A 132 0.91 0.75 11.40
N PHE A 133 0.32 1.38 12.43
CA PHE A 133 -0.27 0.72 13.60
C PHE A 133 0.65 -0.28 14.34
N GLY A 134 1.95 -0.02 14.34
CA GLY A 134 2.93 -0.89 15.01
C GLY A 134 3.15 -2.21 14.26
N THR A 135 2.97 -2.20 12.95
CA THR A 135 3.30 -3.31 12.04
C THR A 135 4.65 -3.08 11.37
N GLU A 136 5.11 -4.06 10.60
CA GLU A 136 6.32 -3.93 9.78
C GLU A 136 6.13 -3.09 8.51
N PHE A 137 4.90 -2.70 8.21
CA PHE A 137 4.58 -1.79 7.10
C PHE A 137 4.80 -0.35 7.53
N SER A 138 5.40 0.43 6.65
CA SER A 138 5.42 1.89 6.73
C SER A 138 4.06 2.47 6.33
N ILE A 139 3.81 3.74 6.65
CA ILE A 139 2.64 4.46 6.14
C ILE A 139 2.68 4.56 4.60
N GLU A 140 3.87 4.68 4.02
CA GLU A 140 4.08 4.77 2.56
C GLU A 140 3.72 3.48 1.84
N ASP A 141 3.95 2.31 2.46
CA ASP A 141 3.58 1.00 1.87
C ASP A 141 2.06 0.86 1.66
N ILE A 142 1.25 1.60 2.43
CA ILE A 142 -0.21 1.57 2.37
C ILE A 142 -0.75 2.77 1.57
N ALA A 143 0.11 3.70 1.16
CA ALA A 143 -0.28 4.88 0.40
C ALA A 143 -0.62 4.56 -1.06
N SER A 144 -1.29 5.50 -1.72
CA SER A 144 -1.57 5.40 -3.15
C SER A 144 -0.29 5.49 -3.96
N ARG A 145 -0.15 4.64 -4.99
CA ARG A 145 1.02 4.64 -5.88
C ARG A 145 1.09 5.92 -6.71
N LYS A 146 2.31 6.50 -6.80
CA LYS A 146 2.63 7.68 -7.62
C LYS A 146 3.60 7.28 -8.72
N ILE A 147 3.07 6.99 -9.90
CA ILE A 147 3.88 6.46 -11.02
C ILE A 147 4.99 7.43 -11.45
N ASP A 148 4.74 8.73 -11.31
CA ASP A 148 5.69 9.77 -11.73
C ASP A 148 6.84 10.01 -10.74
N ASP A 149 6.82 9.40 -9.55
CA ASP A 149 7.91 9.48 -8.57
C ASP A 149 9.08 8.51 -8.86
N TYR A 150 8.92 7.62 -9.85
CA TYR A 150 9.90 6.58 -10.13
C TYR A 150 10.41 6.62 -11.57
N THR A 151 11.66 6.17 -11.74
CA THR A 151 12.23 5.84 -13.07
C THR A 151 12.24 4.33 -13.24
N TYR A 152 11.65 3.86 -14.33
CA TYR A 152 11.45 2.42 -14.56
C TYR A 152 12.41 1.88 -15.61
N THR A 153 13.00 0.73 -15.30
CA THR A 153 13.83 -0.04 -16.24
C THR A 153 13.27 -1.45 -16.36
N LEU A 154 13.02 -1.91 -17.58
CA LEU A 154 12.60 -3.29 -17.81
C LEU A 154 13.83 -4.20 -17.78
N LEU A 155 13.90 -5.09 -16.80
CA LEU A 155 15.06 -5.98 -16.62
C LEU A 155 15.01 -7.23 -17.51
N GLY A 156 13.81 -7.68 -17.88
CA GLY A 156 13.61 -8.88 -18.69
C GLY A 156 12.19 -9.42 -18.55
N GLN A 157 11.98 -10.63 -19.05
CA GLN A 157 10.77 -11.43 -18.86
C GLN A 157 11.18 -12.82 -18.40
N GLU A 158 10.48 -13.36 -17.41
CA GLU A 158 10.71 -14.71 -16.90
C GLU A 158 9.38 -15.45 -16.66
N ASN A 159 9.47 -16.74 -16.31
CA ASN A 159 8.30 -17.52 -15.91
C ASN A 159 8.39 -17.81 -14.41
N TYR A 160 7.56 -17.13 -13.62
CA TYR A 160 7.42 -17.39 -12.21
C TYR A 160 6.14 -18.20 -11.92
N ALA A 161 6.29 -19.36 -11.28
CA ALA A 161 5.17 -20.25 -10.94
C ALA A 161 4.22 -20.54 -12.12
N ASN A 162 4.79 -20.83 -13.30
CA ASN A 162 4.08 -21.06 -14.57
C ASN A 162 3.26 -19.85 -15.08
N ARG A 163 3.62 -18.64 -14.67
CA ARG A 163 3.06 -17.39 -15.19
C ARG A 163 4.18 -16.54 -15.80
N PRO A 164 3.99 -16.01 -17.02
CA PRO A 164 4.94 -15.05 -17.57
C PRO A 164 4.87 -13.77 -16.72
N THR A 165 6.04 -13.28 -16.32
CA THR A 165 6.25 -12.11 -15.47
C THR A 165 7.32 -11.21 -16.05
#